data_AF-A0A9D9DLC3-F1
#
_entry.id   AF-A0A9D9DLC3-F1
#
_cell.length_a   1.000
_cell.length_b   1.000
_cell.length_c   1.000
_cell.angle_alpha   90.00
_cell.angle_beta   90.00
_cell.angle_gamma   90.00
#
_symmetry.space_group_name_H-M   'P 1'
#
loop_
_entity.id
_entity.type
_entity.pdbx_description
1 polymer ?
#
loop_
_entity_poly.entity_id
_entity_poly.type
_entity_poly.pdbx_seq_one_letter_code
_entity_poly.pdbx_strand_id
1 'polypeptide(L)' 'MELIDFLNENDAFAKGTGVRLVEVRAGYARAQMVVGKEHLNAGGVCQGGALFTLA' A
#
# COMPACT_ATOMS: atom_id res chain seq x y z
N MET A 1 8.48 9.98 16.91
CA MET A 1 8.11 9.31 15.66
C MET A 1 7.42 8.02 16.06
N GLU A 2 6.15 7.86 15.68
CA GLU A 2 5.41 6.63 15.96
C GLU A 2 5.89 5.50 15.03
N LEU A 3 5.62 4.24 15.37
CA LEU A 3 6.00 3.09 14.53
C LEU A 3 5.44 3.20 13.11
N ILE A 4 4.19 3.66 12.99
CA ILE A 4 3.52 3.85 11.70
C ILE A 4 4.23 4.88 10.83
N ASP A 5 4.75 5.97 11.43
CA ASP A 5 5.50 6.99 10.71
C ASP A 5 6.84 6.42 10.24
N PHE A 6 7.56 5.74 11.14
CA PHE A 6 8.84 5.11 10.80
C PHE A 6 8.72 4.14 9.63
N LEU A 7 7.70 3.26 9.63
CA LEU A 7 7.49 2.29 8.55
C LEU A 7 7.13 2.98 7.23
N ASN A 8 6.19 3.92 7.24
CA ASN A 8 5.81 4.67 6.02
C ASN A 8 6.99 5.50 5.46
N GLU A 9 7.88 5.99 6.31
CA GLU A 9 9.04 6.79 5.91
C GLU A 9 10.25 5.98 5.46
N ASN A 10 10.39 4.71 5.84
CA ASN A 10 11.62 3.95 5.58
C ASN A 10 11.43 2.70 4.72
N ASP A 11 10.19 2.24 4.51
CA ASP A 11 9.91 1.11 3.61
C ASP A 11 9.96 1.56 2.14
N ALA A 12 11.04 1.17 1.45
CA ALA A 12 11.24 1.50 0.04
C ALA A 12 10.23 0.81 -0.88
N PHE A 13 9.78 -0.41 -0.55
CA PHE A 13 8.83 -1.16 -1.35
C PHE A 13 7.44 -0.53 -1.26
N ALA A 14 6.95 -0.27 -0.04
CA ALA A 14 5.66 0.39 0.17
C ALA A 14 5.60 1.77 -0.51
N LYS A 15 6.70 2.55 -0.43
CA LYS A 15 6.82 3.82 -1.18
C LYS A 15 6.76 3.63 -2.69
N GLY A 16 7.45 2.61 -3.22
CA GLY A 16 7.48 2.31 -4.65
C GLY A 16 6.13 1.85 -5.20
N THR A 17 5.29 1.22 -4.38
CA THR A 17 3.95 0.74 -4.74
C THR A 17 2.84 1.74 -4.39
N GLY A 18 3.15 2.81 -3.67
CA GLY A 18 2.16 3.80 -3.22
C GLY A 18 1.27 3.30 -2.07
N VAL A 19 1.65 2.21 -1.40
CA VAL A 19 0.96 1.67 -0.23
C VAL A 19 1.38 2.45 1.02
N ARG A 20 0.42 2.75 1.89
CA ARG A 20 0.65 3.36 3.21
C ARG A 20 -0.14 2.67 4.31
N LEU A 21 0.47 2.53 5.49
CA LEU A 21 -0.26 2.19 6.70
C LEU A 21 -1.08 3.39 7.19
N VAL A 22 -2.31 3.16 7.62
CA VAL A 22 -3.21 4.19 8.18
C VAL A 22 -3.71 3.87 9.59
N GLU A 23 -3.51 2.63 10.05
CA GLU A 23 -3.79 2.21 11.43
C GLU A 23 -2.93 0.99 11.76
N VAL A 24 -2.32 0.99 12.95
CA VAL A 24 -1.59 -0.17 13.49
C VAL A 24 -1.97 -0.33 14.96
N ARG A 25 -2.32 -1.55 15.36
CA ARG A 25 -2.52 -1.96 16.75
C ARG A 25 -2.21 -3.44 16.90
N ALA A 26 -2.17 -3.95 18.12
CA ALA A 26 -1.88 -5.37 18.36
C ALA A 26 -2.84 -6.29 17.56
N GLY A 27 -2.26 -7.15 16.72
CA GLY A 27 -3.00 -8.09 15.88
C GLY A 27 -3.77 -7.49 14.70
N TYR A 28 -3.58 -6.21 14.37
CA TYR A 28 -4.28 -5.57 13.26
C TYR A 28 -3.46 -4.45 12.60
N ALA A 29 -3.50 -4.40 11.28
CA ALA A 29 -3.04 -3.28 10.49
C ALA A 29 -4.05 -2.97 9.38
N ARG A 30 -4.16 -1.68 9.02
CA ARG A 30 -4.88 -1.24 7.83
C ARG A 30 -3.93 -0.50 6.91
N ALA A 31 -3.83 -0.97 5.68
CA ALA A 31 -3.10 -0.31 4.61
C ALA A 31 -4.07 0.28 3.57
N GLN A 32 -3.61 1.29 2.84
CA GLN A 32 -4.34 1.91 1.73
C GLN A 32 -3.39 2.20 0.57
N MET A 33 -3.92 2.14 -0.65
CA MET A 33 -3.24 2.51 -1.89
C MET A 33 -4.25 3.22 -2.81
N VAL A 34 -3.83 4.29 -3.45
CA VAL A 34 -4.66 4.98 -4.46
C VAL A 34 -4.44 4.29 -5.81
N VAL A 35 -5.52 3.84 -6.45
CA VAL A 35 -5.43 3.21 -7.77
C VAL A 35 -5.19 4.28 -8.84
N GLY A 36 -3.93 4.42 -9.26
CA GLY A 36 -3.49 5.20 -10.42
C GLY A 36 -3.53 4.43 -11.75
N LYS A 37 -3.18 5.10 -12.86
CA LYS A 37 -3.21 4.52 -14.22
C LYS A 37 -2.23 3.37 -14.40
N GLU A 38 -1.09 3.46 -13.73
CA GLU A 38 -0.01 2.48 -13.64
C GLU A 38 -0.46 1.15 -13.01
N HIS A 39 -1.56 1.16 -12.26
CA HIS A 39 -2.13 -0.03 -11.62
C HIS A 39 -3.20 -0.71 -12.48
N LEU A 40 -3.57 -0.16 -13.64
CA LEU A 40 -4.62 -0.72 -14.47
C LEU A 40 -4.10 -1.86 -15.35
N ASN A 41 -4.88 -2.94 -15.46
CA ASN A 41 -4.65 -3.99 -16.43
C ASN A 41 -5.18 -3.61 -17.83
N ALA A 42 -5.03 -4.50 -18.80
CA ALA A 42 -5.53 -4.29 -20.17
C ALA A 42 -7.06 -4.10 -20.26
N GLY A 43 -7.81 -4.48 -19.22
CA GLY A 43 -9.25 -4.25 -19.11
C GLY A 43 -9.63 -2.92 -18.45
N GLY A 44 -8.66 -2.08 -18.08
CA GLY A 44 -8.91 -0.77 -17.48
C GLY A 44 -9.34 -0.81 -16.01
N VAL A 45 -9.09 -1.93 -15.31
CA VAL A 45 -9.38 -2.08 -13.87
C VAL A 45 -8.10 -2.37 -13.09
N CYS A 46 -8.13 -2.21 -11.76
CA CYS A 46 -6.98 -2.50 -10.90
C CYS A 46 -6.46 -3.92 -11.14
N GLN A 47 -5.17 -4.04 -11.46
CA GLN A 47 -4.51 -5.29 -11.77
C GLN A 47 -4.37 -6.15 -10.50
N GLY A 48 -4.54 -7.46 -10.64
CA GLY A 48 -4.61 -8.37 -9.49
C GLY A 48 -3.33 -8.43 -8.66
N GLY A 49 -2.16 -8.25 -9.26
CA GLY A 49 -0.88 -8.07 -8.57
C GLY A 49 -0.82 -6.80 -7.73
N ALA A 50 -1.40 -5.68 -8.16
CA ALA A 50 -1.51 -4.47 -7.34
C ALA A 50 -2.40 -4.71 -6.10
N LEU A 51 -3.50 -5.44 -6.26
CA LEU A 51 -4.34 -5.87 -5.14
C LEU A 51 -3.60 -6.84 -4.21
N PHE A 52 -2.85 -7.80 -4.77
CA PHE A 52 -2.06 -8.76 -4.02
C PHE A 52 -0.93 -8.08 -3.24
N THR A 53 -0.29 -7.06 -3.82
CA THR A 53 0.73 -6.25 -3.16
C THR A 53 0.19 -5.44 -1.99
N LEU A 54 -1.09 -5.05 -2.01
CA LEU A 54 -1.73 -4.34 -0.89
C LEU A 54 -2.09 -5.26 0.29
N ALA A 55 -2.30 -6.56 0.03
CA ALA A 55 -2.72 -7.55 1.03
C ALA A 55 -1.55 -8.08 1.87
#